data_AF-A0A8X6QV81-F1
#
_entry.id   AF-A0A8X6QV81-F1
#
_cell.length_a   1.000
_cell.length_b   1.000
_cell.length_c   1.000
_cell.angle_alpha   90.00
_cell.angle_beta   90.00
_cell.angle_gamma   90.00
#
_symmetry.space_group_name_H-M   'P 1'
#
loop_
_entity.id
_entity.type
_entity.pdbx_description
1 polymer ?
#
loop_
_entity_poly.entity_id
_entity_poly.type
_entity_poly.pdbx_seq_one_letter_code
_entity_poly.pdbx_strand_id
1 'polypeptide(L)' 'VFVETLDKCFENVCELDLIFHVDKVHYILNELVMGGMVLETNMSEIITRIEEQNKLEKQE' A
#
# COMPACT_ATOMS: atom_id res chain seq x y z
N VAL A 1 -3.57 -7.75 -8.09
CA VAL A 1 -3.68 -7.34 -6.67
C VAL A 1 -2.55 -6.40 -6.25
N PHE A 2 -1.30 -6.82 -5.98
CA PHE A 2 -0.28 -5.89 -5.46
C PHE A 2 0.03 -4.70 -6.38
N VAL A 3 0.37 -4.95 -7.65
CA VAL A 3 0.68 -3.88 -8.62
C VAL A 3 -0.54 -2.98 -8.89
N GLU A 4 -1.74 -3.55 -8.93
CA GLU A 4 -2.98 -2.78 -9.10
C GLU A 4 -3.30 -1.92 -7.88
N THR A 5 -3.03 -2.42 -6.66
CA THR A 5 -3.16 -1.63 -5.44
C THR A 5 -2.17 -0.47 -5.45
N LEU A 6 -0.91 -0.70 -5.85
CA LEU A 6 0.07 0.36 -6.02
C LEU A 6 -0.40 1.41 -7.03
N ASP A 7 -0.88 0.97 -8.19
CA ASP A 7 -1.38 1.87 -9.24
C ASP A 7 -2.53 2.77 -8.76
N LYS A 8 -3.45 2.21 -7.97
CA LYS A 8 -4.53 2.99 -7.34
C LYS A 8 -4.04 3.92 -6.23
N CYS A 9 -3.07 3.49 -5.42
CA CYS A 9 -2.55 4.28 -4.31
C CYS A 9 -1.65 5.45 -4.73
N PHE A 10 -1.09 5.40 -5.95
CA PHE A 10 -0.23 6.44 -6.52
C PHE A 10 -0.85 7.18 -7.72
N GLU A 11 -2.08 6.86 -8.12
CA GLU A 11 -2.79 7.49 -9.24
C GLU A 11 -1.98 7.48 -10.56
N ASN A 12 -1.66 6.28 -11.07
CA ASN A 12 -0.71 5.97 -12.14
C ASN A 12 0.74 5.87 -11.63
N VAL A 13 1.04 4.73 -11.00
CA VAL A 13 2.36 4.49 -10.40
C VAL A 13 3.47 4.47 -11.46
N CYS A 14 4.60 5.12 -11.18
CA CYS A 14 5.82 5.03 -11.98
C CYS A 14 7.02 4.57 -11.14
N GLU A 15 8.12 4.13 -11.77
CA GLU A 15 9.30 3.61 -11.06
C GLU A 15 9.89 4.58 -10.04
N LEU A 16 9.78 5.90 -10.28
CA LEU A 16 10.25 6.91 -9.36
C LEU A 16 9.42 6.91 -8.07
N ASP A 17 8.12 6.63 -8.14
CA ASP A 17 7.27 6.54 -6.94
C ASP A 17 7.71 5.39 -6.04
N LEU A 18 8.11 4.25 -6.62
CA LEU A 18 8.67 3.13 -5.85
C LEU A 18 10.01 3.48 -5.19
N ILE A 19 10.84 4.28 -5.86
CA ILE A 19 12.16 4.69 -5.35
C ILE A 19 12.02 5.74 -4.25
N PHE A 20 11.17 6.75 -4.43
CA PHE A 20 11.01 7.85 -3.49
C PHE A 20 10.05 7.56 -2.33
N HIS A 21 9.13 6.59 -2.50
CA HIS A 21 8.13 6.23 -1.50
C HIS A 21 8.18 4.74 -1.14
N VAL A 22 9.41 4.23 -0.93
CA VAL A 22 9.65 2.82 -0.58
C VAL A 22 8.95 2.41 0.73
N ASP A 23 8.83 3.33 1.69
CA ASP A 23 8.14 3.09 2.96
C ASP A 23 6.65 2.78 2.73
N LYS A 24 5.98 3.58 1.88
CA LYS A 24 4.58 3.38 1.52
C LYS A 24 4.40 2.06 0.76
N VAL A 25 5.33 1.71 -0.13
CA VAL A 25 5.30 0.42 -0.87
C VAL A 25 5.45 -0.76 0.09
N HIS A 26 6.36 -0.69 1.05
CA HIS A 26 6.53 -1.72 2.08
C HIS A 26 5.28 -1.87 2.95
N TYR A 27 4.63 -0.76 3.29
CA TYR A 27 3.38 -0.82 4.04
C TYR A 27 2.29 -1.57 3.27
N ILE A 28 2.09 -1.20 1.99
CA ILE A 28 1.12 -1.86 1.11
C ILE A 28 1.44 -3.36 0.99
N LEU A 29 2.72 -3.71 0.88
CA LEU A 29 3.15 -5.11 0.81
C LEU A 29 2.82 -5.87 2.11
N ASN A 30 3.00 -5.25 3.28
CA ASN A 30 2.69 -5.86 4.57
C ASN A 30 1.19 -6.13 4.77
N GLU A 31 0.30 -5.31 4.19
CA GLU A 31 -1.14 -5.60 4.20
C GLU A 31 -1.50 -6.82 3.34
N LEU A 32 -0.73 -7.07 2.28
CA LEU A 32 -0.95 -8.19 1.36
C LEU A 32 -0.30 -9.49 1.84
N VAL A 33 0.93 -9.41 2.33
CA VAL A 33 1.76 -10.57 2.69
C VAL A 33 2.61 -10.24 3.90
N MET A 34 2.55 -11.09 4.93
CA MET A 34 3.55 -11.11 6.00
C MET A 34 4.00 -12.52 6.31
N GLY A 35 5.28 -12.68 6.63
CA GLY A 35 5.84 -13.99 7.00
C GLY A 35 5.71 -15.06 5.90
N GLY A 36 5.59 -14.65 4.64
CA GLY A 36 5.36 -15.56 3.51
C GLY A 36 3.91 -16.07 3.37
N MET A 37 2.98 -15.54 4.16
CA MET A 37 1.55 -15.86 4.09
C MET A 37 0.78 -14.69 3.50
N VAL A 38 -0.18 -14.99 2.62
CA VAL A 38 -1.12 -13.99 2.09
C VAL A 38 -2.13 -13.66 3.18
N LEU A 39 -2.26 -12.38 3.51
CA LEU A 39 -3.16 -11.87 4.53
C LEU A 39 -4.47 -11.39 3.92
N GLU A 40 -4.36 -10.40 3.03
CA GLU A 40 -5.51 -9.79 2.39
C GLU A 40 -5.37 -9.82 0.87
N THR A 41 -6.49 -10.09 0.19
CA THR A 41 -6.57 -10.08 -1.29
C THR A 41 -7.63 -9.11 -1.79
N ASN A 42 -8.51 -8.63 -0.90
CA ASN A 42 -9.51 -7.63 -1.22
C ASN A 42 -8.88 -6.24 -1.30
N MET A 43 -8.72 -5.75 -2.52
CA MET A 43 -8.14 -4.44 -2.81
C MET A 43 -8.90 -3.28 -2.14
N SER A 44 -10.22 -3.34 -2.01
CA SER A 44 -11.01 -2.28 -1.37
C SER A 44 -10.70 -2.18 0.13
N GLU A 45 -10.49 -3.32 0.78
CA GLU A 45 -10.12 -3.38 2.19
C GLU A 45 -8.69 -2.85 2.39
N ILE A 46 -7.75 -3.31 1.56
CA ILE A 46 -6.35 -2.86 1.59
C ILE A 46 -6.26 -1.33 1.42
N ILE A 47 -6.96 -0.74 0.43
CA ILE A 47 -6.97 0.70 0.21
C ILE A 47 -7.54 1.45 1.42
N THR A 48 -8.63 0.95 2.00
CA THR A 48 -9.24 1.56 3.19
C THR A 48 -8.26 1.60 4.37
N ARG A 49 -7.53 0.50 4.62
CA ARG A 49 -6.50 0.44 5.68
C ARG A 49 -5.35 1.41 5.44
N ILE A 50 -4.86 1.49 4.21
CA ILE A 50 -3.80 2.42 3.82
C ILE A 50 -4.26 3.87 4.03
N GLU A 51 -5.51 4.21 3.69
CA GLU A 51 -6.05 5.56 3.92
C GLU A 51 -6.20 5.90 5.40
N GLU A 52 -6.68 4.96 6.22
CA GLU A 52 -6.77 5.12 7.67
C GLU A 52 -5.39 5.39 8.27
N GLN A 53 -4.38 4.63 7.85
CA GLN A 53 -3.03 4.80 8.36
C GLN A 53 -2.38 6.11 7.90
N ASN A 54 -2.55 6.51 6.64
CA ASN A 54 -2.09 7.82 6.15
C ASN A 54 -2.73 8.99 6.92
N LYS A 55 -3.97 8.82 7.43
CA LYS A 55 -4.61 9.83 8.28
C LYS A 55 -3.97 9.91 9.66
N LEU A 56 -3.57 8.76 10.23
CA LEU A 56 -2.88 8.71 11.53
C LEU A 56 -1.48 9.32 11.44
N GLU A 57 -0.70 8.99 10.40
CA GLU A 57 0.63 9.59 10.20
C GLU A 57 0.58 11.12 10.03
N LYS A 58 -0.49 11.66 9.42
CA LYS A 58 -0.69 13.12 9.28
C LYS A 58 -1.13 13.81 10.55
N GLN A 59 -1.57 13.06 11.57
CA GLN A 59 -1.99 13.60 12.86
C GLN A 59 -0.84 13.71 13.86
N GLU A 60 0.31 13.08 13.58
CA GLU A 60 1.58 13.24 14.30
C GLU A 60 2.41 14.40 13.73
#